data_AF-A0A1C3W1H7-F1
#
_entry.id   AF-A0A1C3W1H7-F1
#
_cell.length_a   1.000
_cell.length_b   1.000
_cell.length_c   1.000
_cell.angle_alpha   90.00
_cell.angle_beta   90.00
_cell.angle_gamma   90.00
#
_symmetry.space_group_name_H-M   'P 1'
#
loop_
_entity.id
_entity.type
_entity.pdbx_description
1 polymer ?
#
loop_
_entity_poly.entity_id
_entity_poly.type
_entity_poly.pdbx_seq_one_letter_code
_entity_poly.pdbx_strand_id
1 'polypeptide(L)'
;MSGFLGPVAPDGRIPPYQQTKVAAFLISAHGALARQFAFMLPARLDAAWQTELNAQFYRETEIVSLLLRATSWVVDPSLGYMFASWESAWLPAPVEGIADPRLAQMIHLAALAHAVHAGIRPAALLPIEANAQDPFVMALRRIEFESGRLLQAQILFLKSTDLAPHRDAVSAALAQRHAGVRKLWRELLESIGIGAPPA
;
A
#
# COMPACT_ATOMS: atom_id res chain seq x y z
N MET A 1 -15.09 -19.73 -1.99
CA MET A 1 -14.23 -18.71 -2.65
C MET A 1 -12.78 -19.15 -2.48
N SER A 2 -11.91 -18.89 -3.45
CA SER A 2 -10.48 -19.24 -3.35
C SER A 2 -9.79 -18.38 -2.28
N GLY A 3 -8.76 -18.89 -1.61
CA GLY A 3 -7.89 -18.08 -0.75
C GLY A 3 -6.68 -17.46 -1.48
N PHE A 4 -6.45 -17.86 -2.73
CA PHE A 4 -5.26 -17.53 -3.52
C PHE A 4 -5.64 -17.06 -4.93
N LEU A 5 -4.71 -16.38 -5.58
CA LEU A 5 -4.77 -16.07 -7.00
C LEU A 5 -4.81 -17.35 -7.84
N GLY A 6 -5.47 -17.30 -8.99
CA GLY A 6 -5.65 -18.43 -9.88
C GLY A 6 -7.11 -18.73 -10.25
N PRO A 7 -7.39 -19.88 -10.87
CA PRO A 7 -6.44 -20.97 -11.17
C PRO A 7 -5.30 -20.51 -12.09
N VAL A 8 -4.09 -21.03 -11.86
CA VAL A 8 -2.92 -20.69 -12.68
C VAL A 8 -3.01 -21.32 -14.07
N ALA A 9 -2.43 -20.66 -15.07
CA ALA A 9 -2.27 -21.23 -16.39
C ALA A 9 -1.31 -22.45 -16.36
N PRO A 10 -1.28 -23.30 -17.41
CA PRO A 10 -0.39 -24.48 -17.44
C PRO A 10 1.10 -24.19 -17.25
N ASP A 11 1.53 -22.96 -17.55
CA ASP A 11 2.90 -22.46 -17.35
C ASP A 11 3.12 -21.79 -15.99
N GLY A 12 2.15 -21.92 -15.07
CA GLY A 12 2.18 -21.39 -13.71
C GLY A 12 1.90 -19.90 -13.60
N ARG A 13 1.44 -19.23 -14.68
CA ARG A 13 1.12 -17.80 -14.63
C ARG A 13 -0.22 -17.50 -13.98
N ILE A 14 -0.28 -16.40 -13.24
CA ILE A 14 -1.54 -15.85 -12.71
C ILE A 14 -2.38 -15.30 -13.88
N PRO A 15 -3.71 -15.50 -13.91
CA PRO A 15 -4.56 -14.95 -14.97
C PRO A 15 -4.40 -13.42 -15.15
N PRO A 16 -4.24 -12.92 -16.39
CA PRO A 16 -4.01 -11.49 -16.67
C PRO A 16 -5.03 -10.53 -16.06
N TYR A 17 -6.30 -10.94 -15.99
CA TYR A 17 -7.37 -10.15 -15.34
C TYR A 17 -7.11 -9.94 -13.84
N GLN A 18 -6.67 -10.99 -13.13
CA GLN A 18 -6.32 -10.87 -11.71
C GLN A 18 -5.04 -10.05 -11.52
N GLN A 19 -4.03 -10.25 -12.39
CA GLN A 19 -2.81 -9.43 -12.36
C GLN A 19 -3.14 -7.94 -12.51
N THR A 20 -3.98 -7.60 -13.50
CA THR A 20 -4.40 -6.23 -13.79
C THR A 20 -5.05 -5.56 -12.59
N LYS A 21 -6.00 -6.23 -11.93
CA LYS A 21 -6.70 -5.68 -10.76
C LYS A 21 -5.78 -5.50 -9.55
N VAL A 22 -4.97 -6.51 -9.23
CA VAL A 22 -4.00 -6.44 -8.13
C VAL A 22 -2.96 -5.34 -8.38
N ALA A 23 -2.39 -5.30 -9.59
CA ALA A 23 -1.42 -4.28 -9.97
C ALA A 23 -2.02 -2.88 -9.92
N ALA A 24 -3.23 -2.68 -10.44
CA ALA A 24 -3.90 -1.38 -10.42
C ALA A 24 -4.13 -0.87 -8.98
N PHE A 25 -4.57 -1.74 -8.07
CA PHE A 25 -4.74 -1.38 -6.66
C PHE A 25 -3.41 -1.00 -5.99
N LEU A 26 -2.38 -1.84 -6.17
CA LEU A 26 -1.06 -1.58 -5.61
C LEU A 26 -0.44 -0.29 -6.18
N ILE A 27 -0.57 -0.05 -7.49
CA ILE A 27 -0.12 1.20 -8.12
C ILE A 27 -0.89 2.40 -7.57
N SER A 28 -2.19 2.27 -7.33
CA SER A 28 -2.99 3.34 -6.72
C SER A 28 -2.50 3.65 -5.30
N ALA A 29 -2.34 2.64 -4.44
CA ALA A 29 -1.88 2.81 -3.06
C ALA A 29 -0.45 3.35 -2.97
N HIS A 30 0.52 2.68 -3.60
CA HIS A 30 1.93 3.09 -3.59
C HIS A 30 2.14 4.41 -4.36
N GLY A 31 1.40 4.64 -5.44
CA GLY A 31 1.41 5.91 -6.15
C GLY A 31 0.89 7.07 -5.31
N ALA A 32 -0.14 6.85 -4.48
CA ALA A 32 -0.63 7.87 -3.57
C ALA A 32 0.40 8.19 -2.47
N LEU A 33 1.07 7.18 -1.92
CA LEU A 33 2.19 7.37 -0.99
C LEU A 33 3.32 8.16 -1.65
N ALA A 34 3.75 7.78 -2.86
CA ALA A 34 4.77 8.50 -3.61
C ALA A 34 4.40 9.98 -3.79
N ARG A 35 3.16 10.27 -4.20
CA ARG A 35 2.67 11.65 -4.34
C ARG A 35 2.76 12.41 -3.03
N GLN A 36 2.28 11.82 -1.92
CA GLN A 36 2.29 12.51 -0.62
C GLN A 36 3.70 12.70 -0.06
N PHE A 37 4.59 11.71 -0.20
CA PHE A 37 6.00 11.89 0.17
C PHE A 37 6.65 13.00 -0.66
N ALA A 38 6.41 13.04 -1.97
CA ALA A 38 6.91 14.10 -2.83
C ALA A 38 6.44 15.50 -2.38
N PHE A 39 5.17 15.63 -1.98
CA PHE A 39 4.65 16.89 -1.42
C PHE A 39 5.31 17.29 -0.09
N MET A 40 5.82 16.33 0.68
CA MET A 40 6.51 16.59 1.95
C MET A 40 8.00 16.91 1.78
N LEU A 41 8.63 16.56 0.65
CA LEU A 41 10.06 16.80 0.40
C LEU A 41 10.53 18.26 0.57
N PRO A 42 9.75 19.30 0.18
CA PRO A 42 10.15 20.69 0.38
C PRO A 42 10.12 21.15 1.84
N ALA A 43 9.55 20.35 2.76
CA ALA A 43 9.54 20.68 4.17
C ALA A 43 11.00 20.72 4.69
N ARG A 44 11.37 21.82 5.37
CA ARG A 44 12.65 21.92 6.05
C ARG A 44 12.63 21.01 7.28
N LEU A 45 13.10 19.79 7.10
CA LEU A 45 13.26 18.81 8.16
C LEU A 45 14.74 18.67 8.51
N ASP A 46 15.01 18.06 9.65
CA ASP A 46 16.35 17.60 9.97
C ASP A 46 16.88 16.64 8.88
N ALA A 47 18.20 16.66 8.65
CA ALA A 47 18.85 15.95 7.54
C ALA A 47 18.57 14.44 7.54
N ALA A 48 18.43 13.82 8.72
CA ALA A 48 18.10 12.40 8.82
C ALA A 48 16.69 12.11 8.31
N TRP A 49 15.71 12.93 8.71
CA TRP A 49 14.32 12.81 8.25
C TRP A 49 14.17 13.08 6.76
N GLN A 50 14.93 14.04 6.23
CA GLN A 50 14.92 14.34 4.80
C GLN A 50 15.49 13.18 3.97
N THR A 51 16.54 12.50 4.46
CA THR A 51 17.10 11.31 3.82
C THR A 51 16.07 10.17 3.79
N GLU A 52 15.39 9.92 4.90
CA GLU A 52 14.36 8.88 4.99
C GLU A 52 13.18 9.16 4.06
N LEU A 53 12.67 10.39 4.02
CA LEU A 53 11.57 10.76 3.11
C LEU A 53 11.94 10.56 1.64
N ASN A 54 13.17 10.92 1.25
CA ASN A 54 13.65 10.65 -0.11
C ASN A 54 13.66 9.14 -0.37
N ALA A 55 14.21 8.34 0.53
CA ALA A 55 14.26 6.90 0.37
C ALA A 55 12.86 6.28 0.21
N GLN A 56 11.90 6.71 1.04
CA GLN A 56 10.49 6.29 0.95
C GLN A 56 9.91 6.65 -0.43
N PHE A 57 10.02 7.91 -0.85
CA PHE A 57 9.54 8.37 -2.16
C PHE A 57 10.10 7.55 -3.34
N TYR A 58 11.42 7.33 -3.35
CA TYR A 58 12.07 6.56 -4.43
C TYR A 58 11.57 5.10 -4.45
N ARG A 59 11.40 4.47 -3.29
CA ARG A 59 10.95 3.08 -3.17
C ARG A 59 9.50 2.92 -3.61
N GLU A 60 8.61 3.84 -3.22
CA GLU A 60 7.23 3.84 -3.72
C GLU A 60 7.17 3.95 -5.25
N THR A 61 8.00 4.82 -5.83
CA THR A 61 8.07 5.03 -7.28
C THR A 61 8.64 3.81 -8.02
N GLU A 62 9.63 3.14 -7.42
CA GLU A 62 10.19 1.88 -7.93
C GLU A 62 9.14 0.77 -7.95
N ILE A 63 8.33 0.63 -6.89
CA ILE A 63 7.24 -0.34 -6.82
C ILE A 63 6.22 -0.10 -7.95
N VAL A 64 5.81 1.15 -8.16
CA VAL A 64 4.89 1.53 -9.25
C VAL A 64 5.49 1.15 -10.61
N SER A 65 6.75 1.50 -10.84
CA SER A 65 7.45 1.22 -12.11
C SER A 65 7.67 -0.28 -12.34
N LEU A 66 7.87 -1.06 -11.28
CA LEU A 66 7.98 -2.51 -11.33
C LEU A 66 6.64 -3.14 -11.75
N LEU A 67 5.54 -2.75 -11.12
CA LEU A 67 4.21 -3.26 -11.43
C LEU A 67 3.76 -2.93 -12.85
N LEU A 68 4.03 -1.71 -13.31
CA LEU A 68 3.72 -1.30 -14.69
C LEU A 68 4.37 -2.23 -15.73
N ARG A 69 5.60 -2.70 -15.46
CA ARG A 69 6.37 -3.57 -16.37
C ARG A 69 6.10 -5.06 -16.18
N ALA A 70 5.86 -5.50 -14.95
CA ALA A 70 5.73 -6.92 -14.62
C ALA A 70 4.33 -7.48 -14.93
N THR A 71 3.33 -6.62 -15.05
CA THR A 71 1.92 -7.01 -15.19
C THR A 71 1.55 -7.29 -16.65
N SER A 72 0.89 -8.42 -16.90
CA SER A 72 0.20 -8.68 -18.17
C SER A 72 -1.15 -7.95 -18.19
N TRP A 73 -1.14 -6.71 -18.67
CA TRP A 73 -2.31 -5.82 -18.67
C TRP A 73 -3.40 -6.29 -19.64
N VAL A 74 -4.64 -6.28 -19.14
CA VAL A 74 -5.85 -6.41 -19.97
C VAL A 74 -6.79 -5.25 -19.68
N VAL A 75 -7.69 -4.96 -20.62
CA VAL A 75 -8.72 -3.94 -20.40
C VAL A 75 -9.75 -4.47 -19.42
N ASP A 76 -9.99 -3.72 -18.34
CA ASP A 76 -11.03 -4.01 -17.35
C ASP A 76 -11.85 -2.75 -17.07
N PRO A 77 -13.05 -2.61 -17.67
CA PRO A 77 -13.91 -1.43 -17.46
C PRO A 77 -14.32 -1.22 -16.01
N SER A 78 -14.36 -2.27 -15.19
CA SER A 78 -14.75 -2.14 -13.77
C SER A 78 -13.70 -1.37 -12.94
N LEU A 79 -12.46 -1.27 -13.43
CA LEU A 79 -11.42 -0.48 -12.78
C LEU A 79 -11.78 1.00 -12.69
N GLY A 80 -12.57 1.56 -13.61
CA GLY A 80 -12.89 2.99 -13.61
C GLY A 80 -13.52 3.44 -12.28
N TYR A 81 -14.57 2.73 -11.85
CA TYR A 81 -15.24 3.00 -10.57
C TYR A 81 -14.36 2.63 -9.37
N MET A 82 -13.68 1.47 -9.41
CA MET A 82 -12.83 1.01 -8.31
C MET A 82 -11.68 1.99 -8.05
N PHE A 83 -11.01 2.46 -9.09
CA PHE A 83 -9.91 3.41 -9.01
C PHE A 83 -10.36 4.74 -8.37
N ALA A 84 -11.53 5.26 -8.77
CA ALA A 84 -12.09 6.45 -8.15
C ALA A 84 -12.33 6.26 -6.63
N SER A 85 -12.84 5.10 -6.23
CA SER A 85 -13.04 4.78 -4.81
C SER A 85 -11.71 4.71 -4.04
N TRP A 86 -10.67 4.11 -4.63
CA TRP A 86 -9.36 3.98 -4.01
C TRP A 86 -8.68 5.35 -3.85
N GLU A 87 -8.59 6.13 -4.93
CA GLU A 87 -7.96 7.45 -4.91
C GLU A 87 -8.61 8.39 -3.89
N SER A 88 -9.94 8.31 -3.73
CA SER A 88 -10.65 9.10 -2.70
C SER A 88 -10.23 8.72 -1.28
N ALA A 89 -9.96 7.44 -1.02
CA ALA A 89 -9.55 6.95 0.30
C ALA A 89 -8.09 7.29 0.64
N TRP A 90 -7.26 7.52 -0.39
CA TRP A 90 -5.87 7.92 -0.20
C TRP A 90 -5.70 9.40 0.07
N LEU A 91 -6.75 10.21 -0.05
CA LEU A 91 -6.67 11.64 0.23
C LEU A 91 -6.23 11.91 1.68
N PRO A 92 -5.47 13.01 1.90
CA PRO A 92 -5.18 13.48 3.24
C PRO A 92 -6.46 13.63 4.06
N ALA A 93 -6.45 13.07 5.27
CA ALA A 93 -7.53 13.28 6.23
C ALA A 93 -6.97 14.02 7.46
N PRO A 94 -7.78 14.90 8.07
CA PRO A 94 -7.41 15.52 9.33
C PRO A 94 -7.21 14.45 10.41
N VAL A 95 -6.28 14.71 11.31
CA VAL A 95 -6.10 13.90 12.53
C VAL A 95 -6.75 14.66 13.68
N GLU A 96 -7.90 14.17 14.14
CA GLU A 96 -8.60 14.76 15.28
C GLU A 96 -7.70 14.79 16.53
N GLY A 97 -7.79 15.87 17.30
CA GLY A 97 -6.98 16.06 18.51
C GLY A 97 -5.56 16.61 18.27
N ILE A 98 -5.17 16.91 17.03
CA ILE A 98 -3.89 17.56 16.71
C ILE A 98 -4.13 18.97 16.17
N ALA A 99 -3.75 19.98 16.94
CA ALA A 99 -3.94 21.38 16.56
C ALA A 99 -2.93 21.87 15.52
N ASP A 100 -1.68 21.36 15.54
CA ASP A 100 -0.65 21.70 14.55
C ASP A 100 -0.93 20.96 13.23
N PRO A 101 -1.28 21.68 12.14
CA PRO A 101 -1.59 21.06 10.86
C PRO A 101 -0.42 20.29 10.24
N ARG A 102 0.83 20.72 10.51
CA ARG A 102 2.02 20.05 9.98
C ARG A 102 2.24 18.71 10.67
N LEU A 103 2.13 18.70 12.00
CA LEU A 103 2.18 17.48 12.79
C LEU A 103 1.04 16.53 12.41
N ALA A 104 -0.18 17.04 12.25
CA ALA A 104 -1.33 16.26 11.81
C ALA A 104 -1.08 15.60 10.44
N GLN A 105 -0.52 16.35 9.48
CA GLN A 105 -0.17 15.82 8.15
C GLN A 105 0.91 14.73 8.23
N MET A 106 1.94 14.90 9.07
CA MET A 106 2.99 13.88 9.24
C MET A 106 2.44 12.61 9.90
N ILE A 107 1.62 12.73 10.94
CA ILE A 107 0.93 11.60 11.57
C ILE A 107 0.03 10.89 10.56
N HIS A 108 -0.75 11.65 9.79
CA HIS A 108 -1.62 11.10 8.76
C HIS A 108 -0.83 10.28 7.74
N LEU A 109 0.24 10.85 7.16
CA LEU A 109 1.06 10.19 6.15
C LEU A 109 1.72 8.93 6.71
N ALA A 110 2.30 9.01 7.91
CA ALA A 110 2.91 7.85 8.54
C ALA A 110 1.89 6.75 8.87
N ALA A 111 0.69 7.11 9.33
CA ALA A 111 -0.38 6.15 9.60
C ALA A 111 -0.90 5.49 8.31
N LEU A 112 -1.04 6.25 7.22
CA LEU A 112 -1.43 5.71 5.90
C LEU A 112 -0.37 4.76 5.34
N ALA A 113 0.91 5.19 5.32
CA ALA A 113 2.02 4.36 4.87
C ALA A 113 2.14 3.08 5.71
N HIS A 114 2.02 3.19 7.03
CA HIS A 114 1.98 2.01 7.91
C HIS A 114 0.80 1.08 7.56
N ALA A 115 -0.40 1.62 7.34
CA ALA A 115 -1.57 0.80 7.01
C ALA A 115 -1.41 0.08 5.67
N VAL A 116 -0.86 0.76 4.64
CA VAL A 116 -0.58 0.17 3.32
C VAL A 116 0.48 -0.94 3.44
N HIS A 117 1.64 -0.65 4.03
CA HIS A 117 2.74 -1.61 4.11
C HIS A 117 2.46 -2.82 5.01
N ALA A 118 1.70 -2.63 6.10
CA ALA A 118 1.37 -3.72 7.01
C ALA A 118 0.12 -4.50 6.57
N GLY A 119 -0.86 -3.81 5.98
CA GLY A 119 -2.19 -4.37 5.70
C GLY A 119 -2.29 -5.10 4.37
N ILE A 120 -1.43 -4.80 3.40
CA ILE A 120 -1.47 -5.40 2.06
C ILE A 120 -0.35 -6.42 1.93
N ARG A 121 -0.74 -7.70 1.76
CA ARG A 121 0.18 -8.85 1.69
C ARG A 121 0.02 -9.58 0.35
N PRO A 122 0.55 -9.01 -0.75
CA PRO A 122 0.28 -9.52 -2.08
C PRO A 122 0.99 -10.85 -2.35
N ALA A 123 2.14 -11.12 -1.73
CA ALA A 123 2.85 -12.38 -1.91
C ALA A 123 2.14 -13.54 -1.19
N ALA A 124 1.40 -13.25 -0.12
CA ALA A 124 0.58 -14.23 0.59
C ALA A 124 -0.59 -14.78 -0.26
N LEU A 125 -0.95 -14.10 -1.36
CA LEU A 125 -1.98 -14.56 -2.28
C LEU A 125 -1.47 -15.51 -3.36
N LEU A 126 -0.15 -15.70 -3.47
CA LEU A 126 0.44 -16.53 -4.50
C LEU A 126 0.17 -18.02 -4.19
N PRO A 127 -0.43 -18.77 -5.13
CA PRO A 127 -0.57 -20.21 -4.98
C PRO A 127 0.80 -20.90 -5.08
N ILE A 128 0.92 -22.11 -4.53
CA ILE A 128 2.18 -22.88 -4.53
C ILE A 128 2.61 -23.22 -5.97
N GLU A 129 1.64 -23.41 -6.85
CA GLU A 129 1.82 -23.77 -8.26
C GLU A 129 2.25 -22.57 -9.13
N ALA A 130 2.29 -21.35 -8.59
CA ALA A 130 2.72 -20.17 -9.33
C ALA A 130 4.20 -20.28 -9.72
N ASN A 131 4.49 -19.98 -10.99
CA ASN A 131 5.86 -19.96 -11.50
C ASN A 131 6.69 -18.89 -10.78
N ALA A 132 7.69 -19.31 -10.00
CA ALA A 132 8.54 -18.42 -9.22
C ALA A 132 9.39 -17.44 -10.07
N GLN A 133 9.56 -17.73 -11.37
CA GLN A 133 10.29 -16.88 -12.34
C GLN A 133 9.36 -15.99 -13.16
N ASP A 134 8.05 -16.08 -12.97
CA ASP A 134 7.12 -15.15 -13.62
C ASP A 134 7.34 -13.73 -13.08
N PRO A 135 7.48 -12.70 -13.96
CA PRO A 135 7.77 -11.34 -13.53
C PRO A 135 6.77 -10.77 -12.53
N PHE A 136 5.47 -11.07 -12.69
CA PHE A 136 4.44 -10.59 -11.78
C PHE A 136 4.57 -11.25 -10.41
N VAL A 137 4.78 -12.57 -10.37
CA VAL A 137 5.04 -13.32 -9.13
C VAL A 137 6.26 -12.78 -8.38
N MET A 138 7.37 -12.55 -9.09
CA MET A 138 8.58 -11.95 -8.52
C MET A 138 8.31 -10.54 -7.98
N ALA A 139 7.54 -9.74 -8.71
CA ALA A 139 7.17 -8.39 -8.29
C ALA A 139 6.37 -8.39 -6.98
N LEU A 140 5.35 -9.24 -6.84
CA LEU A 140 4.56 -9.30 -5.59
C LEU A 140 5.43 -9.66 -4.38
N ARG A 141 6.35 -10.62 -4.52
CA ARG A 141 7.31 -10.99 -3.46
C ARG A 141 8.24 -9.83 -3.11
N ARG A 142 8.77 -9.14 -4.12
CA ARG A 142 9.64 -7.98 -3.94
C ARG A 142 8.94 -6.84 -3.21
N ILE A 143 7.70 -6.55 -3.58
CA ILE A 143 6.88 -5.48 -3.00
C ILE A 143 6.58 -5.77 -1.53
N GLU A 144 6.21 -7.01 -1.20
CA GLU A 144 5.94 -7.38 0.19
C GLU A 144 7.21 -7.29 1.06
N PHE A 145 8.35 -7.73 0.51
CA PHE A 145 9.64 -7.60 1.19
C PHE A 145 10.03 -6.14 1.44
N GLU A 146 9.92 -5.27 0.42
CA GLU A 146 10.25 -3.86 0.56
C GLU A 146 9.25 -3.13 1.48
N SER A 147 7.95 -3.47 1.42
CA SER A 147 6.95 -2.93 2.36
C SER A 147 7.31 -3.24 3.81
N GLY A 148 7.80 -4.44 4.11
CA GLY A 148 8.28 -4.80 5.44
C GLY A 148 9.46 -3.94 5.93
N ARG A 149 10.34 -3.51 5.01
CA ARG A 149 11.45 -2.59 5.32
C ARG A 149 10.96 -1.17 5.54
N LEU A 150 10.13 -0.65 4.63
CA LEU A 150 9.61 0.71 4.69
C LEU A 150 8.82 0.94 5.98
N LEU A 151 8.01 -0.05 6.38
CA LEU A 151 7.19 -0.04 7.59
C LEU A 151 7.96 0.35 8.87
N GLN A 152 9.25 0.02 8.97
CA GLN A 152 10.04 0.32 10.17
C GLN A 152 10.17 1.81 10.43
N ALA A 153 10.30 2.63 9.38
CA ALA A 153 10.39 4.08 9.53
C ALA A 153 9.09 4.66 10.12
N GLN A 154 7.94 4.18 9.66
CA GLN A 154 6.66 4.61 10.22
C GLN A 154 6.50 4.13 11.66
N ILE A 155 6.90 2.90 12.00
CA ILE A 155 6.86 2.40 13.37
C ILE A 155 7.71 3.28 14.29
N LEU A 156 8.94 3.61 13.89
CA LEU A 156 9.84 4.46 14.68
C LEU A 156 9.27 5.86 14.88
N PHE A 157 8.76 6.49 13.81
CA PHE A 157 8.13 7.81 13.91
C PHE A 157 6.90 7.79 14.82
N LEU A 158 5.95 6.89 14.55
CA LEU A 158 4.68 6.82 15.27
C LEU A 158 4.85 6.45 16.75
N LYS A 159 5.95 5.76 17.10
CA LYS A 159 6.30 5.41 18.48
C LYS A 159 7.24 6.42 19.16
N SER A 160 7.68 7.48 18.48
CA SER A 160 8.61 8.46 19.05
C SER A 160 8.08 9.09 20.34
N THR A 161 9.00 9.57 21.19
CA THR A 161 8.67 10.30 22.42
C THR A 161 7.97 11.62 22.14
N ASP A 162 8.23 12.23 20.98
CA ASP A 162 7.63 13.50 20.55
C ASP A 162 6.12 13.38 20.33
N LEU A 163 5.65 12.17 19.99
CA LEU A 163 4.23 11.86 19.84
C LEU A 163 3.58 11.32 21.13
N ALA A 164 4.31 11.24 22.24
CA ALA A 164 3.76 10.78 23.52
C ALA A 164 2.56 11.62 24.01
N PRO A 165 2.52 12.96 23.85
CA PRO A 165 1.35 13.76 24.21
C PRO A 165 0.12 13.51 23.32
N HIS A 166 0.30 12.84 22.18
CA HIS A 166 -0.69 12.68 21.13
C HIS A 166 -1.08 11.21 20.87
N ARG A 167 -0.80 10.31 21.83
CA ARG A 167 -0.95 8.86 21.65
C ARG A 167 -2.34 8.43 21.20
N ASP A 168 -3.38 8.98 21.83
CA ASP A 168 -4.76 8.61 21.51
C ASP A 168 -5.13 9.00 20.07
N ALA A 169 -4.75 10.21 19.65
CA ALA A 169 -4.96 10.69 18.29
C ALA A 169 -4.19 9.85 17.25
N VAL A 170 -2.93 9.49 17.56
CA VAL A 170 -2.11 8.62 16.71
C VAL A 170 -2.72 7.23 16.58
N SER A 171 -3.17 6.63 17.69
CA SER A 171 -3.82 5.32 17.71
C SER A 171 -5.14 5.33 16.95
N ALA A 172 -5.96 6.38 17.09
CA ALA A 172 -7.19 6.54 16.34
C ALA A 172 -6.93 6.66 14.83
N ALA A 173 -5.97 7.50 14.43
CA ALA A 173 -5.58 7.65 13.02
C ALA A 173 -5.06 6.34 12.41
N LEU A 174 -4.23 5.60 13.15
CA LEU A 174 -3.77 4.27 12.74
C LEU A 174 -4.93 3.30 12.56
N ALA A 175 -5.81 3.18 13.55
CA ALA A 175 -6.95 2.27 13.50
C ALA A 175 -7.87 2.58 12.31
N GLN A 176 -8.16 3.86 12.08
CA GLN A 176 -8.97 4.33 10.96
C GLN A 176 -8.31 3.96 9.62
N ARG A 177 -7.02 4.25 9.44
CA ARG A 177 -6.31 3.98 8.18
C ARG A 177 -6.20 2.48 7.91
N HIS A 178 -5.91 1.69 8.93
CA HIS A 178 -5.93 0.23 8.85
C HIS A 178 -7.30 -0.34 8.46
N ALA A 179 -8.38 0.16 9.07
CA ALA A 179 -9.72 -0.26 8.72
C ALA A 179 -10.07 0.07 7.26
N GLY A 180 -9.73 1.27 6.80
CA GLY A 180 -9.94 1.71 5.41
C GLY A 180 -9.16 0.86 4.40
N VAL A 181 -7.84 0.68 4.62
CA VAL A 181 -6.99 -0.14 3.73
C VAL A 181 -7.49 -1.59 3.67
N ARG A 182 -7.81 -2.20 4.82
CA ARG A 182 -8.33 -3.58 4.86
C ARG A 182 -9.66 -3.73 4.12
N LYS A 183 -10.55 -2.74 4.24
CA LYS A 183 -11.83 -2.73 3.52
C LYS A 183 -11.59 -2.74 2.01
N LEU A 184 -10.80 -1.81 1.51
CA LEU A 184 -10.54 -1.70 0.07
C LEU A 184 -9.78 -2.90 -0.48
N TRP A 185 -8.81 -3.41 0.27
CA TRP A 185 -8.10 -4.63 -0.12
C TRP A 185 -9.05 -5.83 -0.21
N ARG A 186 -9.95 -6.00 0.75
CA ARG A 186 -10.96 -7.07 0.72
C ARG A 186 -11.91 -6.92 -0.47
N GLU A 187 -12.43 -5.72 -0.72
CA GLU A 187 -13.32 -5.44 -1.86
C GLU A 187 -12.63 -5.76 -3.19
N LEU A 188 -11.34 -5.44 -3.32
CA LEU A 188 -10.54 -5.87 -4.47
C LEU A 188 -10.48 -7.40 -4.57
N LEU A 189 -10.12 -8.09 -3.49
CA LEU A 189 -10.01 -9.56 -3.49
C LEU A 189 -11.33 -10.24 -3.86
N GLU A 190 -12.44 -9.76 -3.32
CA GLU A 190 -13.78 -10.24 -3.65
C GLU A 190 -14.08 -10.05 -5.14
N SER A 191 -13.67 -8.92 -5.75
CA SER A 191 -13.84 -8.66 -7.19
C SER A 191 -13.07 -9.60 -8.11
N ILE A 192 -12.07 -10.32 -7.58
CA ILE A 192 -11.31 -11.36 -8.30
C ILE A 192 -11.64 -12.79 -7.81
N GLY A 193 -12.70 -12.95 -7.02
CA GLY A 193 -13.18 -14.25 -6.55
C GLY A 193 -12.39 -14.84 -5.37
N ILE A 194 -11.57 -14.02 -4.71
CA ILE A 194 -10.82 -14.39 -3.51
C ILE A 194 -11.64 -14.00 -2.27
N GLY A 195 -11.95 -14.98 -1.43
CA GLY A 195 -12.64 -14.75 -0.16
C GLY A 195 -11.67 -14.15 0.86
N ALA A 196 -12.20 -13.45 1.87
CA ALA A 196 -11.37 -12.93 2.94
C ALA A 196 -10.54 -14.08 3.55
N PRO A 197 -9.20 -13.93 3.70
CA PRO A 197 -8.43 -14.88 4.48
C PRO A 197 -9.00 -14.92 5.91
N PRO A 198 -8.98 -16.09 6.59
CA PRO A 198 -9.42 -16.17 7.97
C PRO A 198 -8.66 -15.15 8.83
N ALA A 199 -9.40 -14.51 9.75
CA ALA A 199 -8.89 -13.47 10.64
C ALA A 199 -7.76 -13.97 11.55
#